data_AF-A0A098EGT1-F1
#
_entry.id   AF-A0A098EGT1-F1
#
_cell.length_a   1.000
_cell.length_b   1.000
_cell.length_c   1.000
_cell.angle_alpha   90.00
_cell.angle_beta   90.00
_cell.angle_gamma   90.00
#
_symmetry.space_group_name_H-M   'P 1'
#
loop_
_entity.id
_entity.type
_entity.pdbx_description
1 polymer ?
#
loop_
_entity_poly.entity_id
_entity_poly.type
_entity_poly.pdbx_seq_one_letter_code
_entity_poly.pdbx_strand_id
1 'polypeptide(L)'
;MNPSETWQYILTKANSRSFEIPTTPQNKRIPKWFSVSRNADYIIVANAKTNTPSVSLKNERRITFGDFESIFDYYEIRKNGAKGISKEVAAKSMNSAYIFALIDDAYKTAAISI
;
A
#
# COMPACT_ATOMS: atom_id res chain seq x y z
N MET A 1 -5.81 -13.12 5.47
CA MET A 1 -6.79 -12.57 4.50
C MET A 1 -6.28 -12.86 3.10
N ASN A 2 -7.17 -13.15 2.16
CA ASN A 2 -6.83 -13.30 0.74
C ASN A 2 -6.80 -11.91 0.04
N PRO A 3 -6.41 -11.82 -1.26
CA PRO A 3 -6.33 -10.55 -1.97
C PRO A 3 -7.66 -9.78 -1.97
N SER A 4 -8.78 -10.45 -2.28
CA SER A 4 -10.10 -9.82 -2.39
C SER A 4 -10.59 -9.30 -1.03
N GLU A 5 -10.42 -10.06 0.05
CA GLU A 5 -10.77 -9.64 1.41
C GLU A 5 -9.96 -8.40 1.83
N THR A 6 -8.65 -8.44 1.59
CA THR A 6 -7.74 -7.34 1.92
C THR A 6 -8.10 -6.08 1.14
N TRP A 7 -8.41 -6.23 -0.15
CA TRP A 7 -8.82 -5.12 -1.00
C TRP A 7 -10.14 -4.50 -0.55
N GLN A 8 -11.16 -5.32 -0.25
CA GLN A 8 -12.44 -4.83 0.25
C GLN A 8 -12.31 -4.11 1.59
N TYR A 9 -11.44 -4.60 2.46
CA TYR A 9 -11.10 -3.91 3.71
C TYR A 9 -10.52 -2.51 3.44
N ILE A 10 -9.53 -2.42 2.54
CA ILE A 10 -8.90 -1.14 2.17
C ILE A 10 -9.94 -0.17 1.58
N LEU A 11 -10.79 -0.63 0.66
CA LEU A 11 -11.87 0.18 0.07
C LEU A 11 -12.85 0.67 1.12
N THR A 12 -13.22 -0.18 2.08
CA THR A 12 -14.15 0.16 3.16
C THR A 12 -13.55 1.23 4.07
N LYS A 13 -12.28 1.06 4.46
CA LYS A 13 -11.54 2.04 5.26
C LYS A 13 -11.40 3.38 4.52
N ALA A 14 -11.12 3.36 3.22
CA ALA A 14 -10.99 4.56 2.40
C ALA A 14 -12.33 5.25 2.09
N ASN A 15 -13.45 4.53 2.18
CA ASN A 15 -14.80 5.05 1.94
C ASN A 15 -15.31 5.92 3.09
N SER A 16 -14.96 5.58 4.33
CA SER A 16 -15.37 6.36 5.50
C SER A 16 -14.61 7.68 5.60
N ARG A 17 -13.31 7.65 5.30
CA ARG A 17 -12.46 8.85 5.27
C ARG A 17 -11.17 8.57 4.51
N SER A 18 -10.60 9.61 3.89
CA SER A 18 -9.19 9.57 3.50
C SER A 18 -8.29 9.42 4.73
N PHE A 19 -7.26 8.59 4.64
CA PHE A 19 -6.32 8.35 5.74
C PHE A 19 -4.87 8.41 5.24
N GLU A 20 -3.92 8.50 6.17
CA GLU A 20 -2.49 8.50 5.84
C GLU A 20 -1.80 7.32 6.51
N ILE A 21 -0.91 6.66 5.76
CA ILE A 21 -0.07 5.58 6.27
C ILE A 21 1.36 5.74 5.78
N PRO A 22 2.35 5.23 6.54
CA PRO A 22 3.74 5.22 6.11
C PRO A 22 3.99 4.07 5.14
N THR A 23 4.90 4.30 4.19
CA THR A 23 5.53 3.22 3.41
C THR A 23 6.28 2.26 4.33
N THR A 24 6.48 1.01 3.89
CA THR A 24 7.12 -0.03 4.73
C THR A 24 8.47 -0.47 4.15
N PRO A 25 9.50 0.41 4.04
CA PRO A 25 10.79 0.03 3.46
C PRO A 25 11.45 -1.13 4.23
N GLN A 26 12.07 -2.08 3.52
CA GLN A 26 12.81 -3.19 4.15
C GLN A 26 14.26 -2.86 4.50
N ASN A 27 14.74 -1.72 4.03
CA ASN A 27 16.05 -1.19 4.37
C ASN A 27 15.89 -0.15 5.50
N LYS A 28 17.01 0.31 6.04
CA LYS A 28 17.05 1.34 7.10
C LYS A 28 16.63 2.74 6.61
N ARG A 29 15.88 2.86 5.50
CA ARG A 29 15.37 4.15 5.03
C ARG A 29 14.19 4.58 5.88
N ILE A 30 14.08 5.89 6.05
CA ILE A 30 12.97 6.51 6.76
C ILE A 30 11.67 6.23 5.98
N PRO A 31 10.64 5.64 6.62
CA PRO A 31 9.31 5.53 6.07
C PRO A 31 8.77 6.91 5.66
N LYS A 32 8.24 7.01 4.44
CA LYS A 32 7.54 8.21 3.96
C LYS A 32 6.03 8.00 3.99
N TRP A 33 5.31 9.03 4.40
CA TRP A 33 3.85 9.05 4.50
C TRP A 33 3.20 9.40 3.17
N PHE A 34 2.05 8.80 2.91
CA PHE A 34 1.19 9.11 1.77
C PHE A 34 -0.28 9.06 2.21
N SER A 35 -1.13 9.80 1.49
CA SER A 35 -2.57 9.75 1.70
C SER A 35 -3.23 8.74 0.79
N VAL A 36 -4.31 8.15 1.29
CA VAL A 36 -5.13 7.13 0.66
C VAL A 36 -6.57 7.61 0.66
N SER A 37 -7.17 7.67 -0.50
CA SER A 37 -8.60 7.93 -0.68
C SER A 37 -9.17 6.97 -1.71
N ARG A 38 -10.50 6.88 -1.76
CA ARG A 38 -11.22 6.04 -2.71
C ARG A 38 -11.91 6.91 -3.75
N ASN A 39 -11.93 6.42 -4.98
CA ASN A 39 -12.87 6.88 -6.00
C ASN A 39 -13.47 5.65 -6.68
N ALA A 40 -14.80 5.49 -6.54
CA ALA A 40 -15.56 4.35 -7.04
C ALA A 40 -14.88 3.01 -6.71
N ASP A 41 -14.16 2.41 -7.65
CA ASP A 41 -13.59 1.06 -7.52
C ASP A 41 -12.06 1.04 -7.42
N TYR A 42 -11.41 2.20 -7.28
CA TYR A 42 -9.97 2.30 -7.15
C TYR A 42 -9.54 3.18 -6.00
N ILE A 43 -8.29 2.97 -5.59
CA ILE A 43 -7.62 3.78 -4.58
C ILE A 43 -6.78 4.84 -5.28
N ILE A 44 -6.81 6.04 -4.70
CA ILE A 44 -5.95 7.17 -5.05
C ILE A 44 -4.90 7.30 -3.95
N VAL A 45 -3.65 7.30 -4.37
CA VAL A 45 -2.48 7.58 -3.53
C VAL A 45 -1.95 8.96 -3.88
N ALA A 46 -1.83 9.82 -2.86
CA ALA A 46 -1.34 11.18 -3.02
C ALA A 46 -0.31 11.53 -1.92
N ASN A 47 0.26 12.73 -1.99
CA ASN A 47 1.15 13.23 -0.95
C ASN A 47 0.41 13.28 0.41
N ALA A 48 1.14 13.06 1.50
CA ALA A 48 0.59 13.26 2.83
C ALA A 48 0.38 14.77 3.07
N LYS A 49 -0.75 15.10 3.69
CA LYS A 49 -1.17 16.44 4.10
C LYS A 49 -0.80 16.72 5.56
N THR A 50 -0.82 15.69 6.41
CA THR A 50 -0.62 15.86 7.87
C THR A 50 0.70 15.29 8.38
N ASN A 51 1.13 14.13 7.89
CA ASN A 51 2.31 13.46 8.40
C ASN A 51 3.57 13.75 7.58
N THR A 52 4.73 13.72 8.25
CA THR A 52 6.04 13.97 7.64
C THR A 52 7.05 12.87 8.00
N PRO A 53 8.03 12.56 7.13
CA PRO A 53 8.20 13.11 5.78
C PRO A 53 7.16 12.54 4.78
N SER A 54 6.60 13.40 3.92
CA SER A 54 5.71 12.97 2.85
C SER A 54 6.49 12.33 1.70
N VAL A 55 5.82 11.46 0.95
CA VAL A 55 6.22 11.13 -0.42
C VAL A 55 6.24 12.39 -1.28
N SER A 56 6.99 12.35 -2.39
CA SER A 56 7.12 13.46 -3.33
C SER A 56 6.60 13.01 -4.70
N LEU A 57 5.28 12.83 -4.76
CA LEU A 57 4.57 12.49 -5.97
C LEU A 57 4.31 13.77 -6.79
N LYS A 58 4.70 13.75 -8.07
CA LYS A 58 4.36 14.82 -9.02
C LYS A 58 2.86 14.80 -9.36
N ASN A 59 2.31 13.61 -9.51
CA ASN A 59 0.89 13.35 -9.78
C ASN A 59 0.40 12.26 -8.83
N GLU A 60 -0.90 12.30 -8.51
CA GLU A 60 -1.58 11.23 -7.79
C GLU A 60 -1.48 9.91 -8.55
N ARG A 61 -1.58 8.81 -7.82
CA ARG A 61 -1.48 7.46 -8.38
C ARG A 61 -2.76 6.69 -8.18
N ARG A 62 -3.26 6.14 -9.28
CA ARG A 62 -4.38 5.22 -9.29
C ARG A 62 -3.86 3.80 -9.04
N ILE A 63 -4.54 3.08 -8.15
CA ILE A 63 -4.34 1.65 -7.90
C ILE A 63 -5.69 0.96 -8.05
N THR A 64 -5.80 0.11 -9.06
CA THR A 64 -6.95 -0.76 -9.28
C THR A 64 -6.79 -2.09 -8.53
N PHE A 65 -7.85 -2.90 -8.46
CA PHE A 65 -7.75 -4.24 -7.91
C PHE A 65 -6.74 -5.10 -8.68
N GLY A 66 -6.67 -4.99 -10.01
CA GLY A 66 -5.69 -5.72 -10.82
C GLY A 66 -4.24 -5.34 -10.50
N ASP A 67 -3.97 -4.04 -10.30
CA ASP A 67 -2.65 -3.59 -9.83
C ASP A 67 -2.31 -4.20 -8.48
N PHE A 68 -3.27 -4.17 -7.55
CA PHE A 68 -3.12 -4.70 -6.20
C PHE A 68 -2.86 -6.21 -6.20
N GLU A 69 -3.70 -6.97 -6.90
CA GLU A 69 -3.62 -8.43 -7.00
C GLU A 69 -2.28 -8.88 -7.59
N SER A 70 -1.82 -8.21 -8.66
CA SER A 70 -0.53 -8.53 -9.30
C SER A 70 0.69 -8.40 -8.38
N ILE A 71 0.56 -7.63 -7.29
CA ILE A 71 1.62 -7.39 -6.30
C ILE A 71 1.38 -8.17 -5.01
N PHE A 72 0.16 -8.63 -4.76
CA PHE A 72 -0.23 -9.24 -3.48
C PHE A 72 0.64 -10.45 -3.14
N ASP A 73 0.85 -11.35 -4.09
CA ASP A 73 1.63 -12.58 -3.86
C ASP A 73 3.09 -12.29 -3.50
N TYR A 74 3.61 -11.14 -3.94
CA TYR A 74 4.97 -10.71 -3.61
C TYR A 74 5.09 -10.17 -2.17
N TYR A 75 3.99 -9.88 -1.48
CA TYR A 75 4.03 -9.34 -0.12
C TYR A 75 4.63 -10.33 0.87
N GLU A 76 4.22 -11.60 0.84
CA GLU A 76 4.76 -12.62 1.75
C GLU A 76 6.23 -12.93 1.45
N ILE A 77 6.57 -13.03 0.16
CA ILE A 77 7.96 -13.28 -0.26
C ILE A 77 8.87 -12.13 0.19
N ARG A 78 8.37 -10.89 0.05
CA ARG A 78 9.03 -9.70 0.58
C ARG A 78 9.17 -9.81 2.10
N LYS A 79 8.10 -10.03 2.85
CA LYS A 79 8.10 -10.12 4.33
C LYS A 79 9.12 -11.13 4.86
N ASN A 80 9.29 -12.26 4.17
CA ASN A 80 10.24 -13.32 4.51
C ASN A 80 11.71 -12.99 4.16
N GLY A 81 12.01 -11.76 3.72
CA GLY A 81 13.37 -11.26 3.56
C GLY A 81 14.09 -11.69 2.29
N ALA A 82 13.35 -12.20 1.30
CA ALA A 82 13.94 -12.65 0.04
C ALA A 82 14.60 -11.48 -0.72
N LYS A 83 15.89 -11.66 -1.02
CA LYS A 83 16.72 -10.67 -1.74
C LYS A 83 16.49 -10.80 -3.25
N GLY A 84 16.32 -9.68 -3.96
CA GLY A 84 16.28 -9.62 -5.43
C GLY A 84 14.91 -9.37 -6.06
N ILE A 85 13.83 -9.55 -5.31
CA ILE A 85 12.44 -9.41 -5.80
C ILE A 85 12.09 -7.95 -6.09
N SER A 86 12.74 -7.01 -5.40
CA SER A 86 12.49 -5.57 -5.55
C SER A 86 12.67 -5.08 -6.99
N LYS A 87 13.57 -5.67 -7.79
CA LYS A 87 13.75 -5.30 -9.21
C LYS A 87 12.60 -5.82 -10.07
N GLU A 88 12.19 -7.07 -9.87
CA GLU A 88 11.08 -7.69 -10.60
C GLU A 88 9.76 -6.98 -10.29
N VAL A 89 9.50 -6.70 -9.00
CA VAL A 89 8.31 -6.00 -8.53
C VAL A 89 8.30 -4.53 -8.98
N ALA A 90 9.45 -3.84 -8.97
CA ALA A 90 9.55 -2.48 -9.48
C ALA A 90 9.34 -2.41 -11.01
N ALA A 91 9.77 -3.44 -11.75
CA ALA A 91 9.49 -3.56 -13.18
C ALA A 91 8.00 -3.82 -13.46
N LYS A 92 7.31 -4.53 -12.56
CA LYS A 92 5.87 -4.83 -12.68
C LYS A 92 4.97 -3.67 -12.31
N SER A 93 5.31 -2.91 -11.27
CA SER A 93 4.49 -1.79 -10.84
C SER A 93 5.28 -0.74 -10.10
N MET A 94 5.13 0.51 -10.55
CA MET A 94 5.61 1.66 -9.79
C MET A 94 4.81 1.89 -8.49
N ASN A 95 3.69 1.19 -8.29
CA ASN A 95 2.82 1.35 -7.12
C ASN A 95 3.12 0.34 -5.99
N SER A 96 4.05 -0.59 -6.22
CA SER A 96 4.36 -1.69 -5.30
C SER A 96 4.66 -1.25 -3.87
N ALA A 97 5.41 -0.17 -3.66
CA ALA A 97 5.70 0.36 -2.33
C ALA A 97 4.43 0.79 -1.55
N TYR A 98 3.43 1.33 -2.25
CA TYR A 98 2.16 1.73 -1.66
C TYR A 98 1.27 0.51 -1.39
N ILE A 99 1.23 -0.42 -2.34
CA ILE A 99 0.47 -1.67 -2.20
C ILE A 99 0.97 -2.48 -0.99
N PHE A 100 2.29 -2.61 -0.82
CA PHE A 100 2.84 -3.30 0.35
C PHE A 100 2.49 -2.62 1.68
N ALA A 101 2.43 -1.29 1.71
CA ALA A 101 2.02 -0.57 2.91
C ALA A 101 0.52 -0.73 3.20
N LEU A 102 -0.33 -0.77 2.16
CA LEU A 102 -1.76 -1.03 2.29
C LEU A 102 -2.05 -2.43 2.84
N ILE A 103 -1.34 -3.45 2.33
CA ILE A 103 -1.47 -4.83 2.84
C ILE A 103 -1.03 -4.90 4.30
N ASP A 104 0.09 -4.27 4.64
CA ASP A 104 0.62 -4.25 6.02
C ASP A 104 -0.33 -3.58 7.01
N ASP A 105 -0.93 -2.44 6.63
CA ASP A 105 -1.94 -1.73 7.43
C ASP A 105 -3.21 -2.56 7.64
N ALA A 106 -3.68 -3.24 6.58
CA ALA A 106 -4.83 -4.14 6.67
C ALA A 106 -4.57 -5.30 7.64
N TYR A 107 -3.39 -5.93 7.55
CA TYR A 107 -3.01 -7.05 8.41
C TYR A 107 -2.84 -6.63 9.87
N LYS A 108 -2.24 -5.46 10.12
CA LYS A 108 -2.10 -4.89 11.47
C LYS A 108 -3.46 -4.62 12.11
N THR A 109 -4.39 -4.02 11.36
CA THR A 109 -5.69 -3.67 11.93
C THR A 109 -6.55 -4.90 12.20
N ALA A 110 -6.48 -5.92 11.33
CA ALA A 110 -7.14 -7.20 11.55
C ALA A 110 -6.60 -7.92 12.81
N ALA A 111 -5.29 -7.84 13.07
CA ALA A 111 -4.67 -8.45 14.25
C ALA A 111 -5.02 -7.76 15.58
N ILE A 112 -5.47 -6.50 15.55
CA ILE A 112 -5.87 -5.73 16.75
C ILE A 112 -7.36 -5.93 17.07
N SER A 113 -8.13 -6.55 16.17
CA SER A 113 -9.58 -6.76 16.32
C SER A 113 -9.95 -8.15 16.87
N ILE A 114 -8.96 -8.90 17.38
CA ILE A 114 -9.08 -10.22 18.02
C ILE A 114 -8.60 -10.08 19.47
#